data_AF-A0A7V8WBS6-F1
#
_entry.id   AF-A0A7V8WBS6-F1
#
_cell.length_a   1.000
_cell.length_b   1.000
_cell.length_c   1.000
_cell.angle_alpha   90.00
_cell.angle_beta   90.00
_cell.angle_gamma   90.00
#
_symmetry.space_group_name_H-M   'P 1'
#
loop_
_entity.id
_entity.type
_entity.pdbx_description
1 polymer ?
#
loop_
_entity_poly.entity_id
_entity_poly.type
_entity_poly.pdbx_seq_one_letter_code
_entity_poly.pdbx_strand_id
1 'polypeptide(L)'
;MIATSSATGLGIDDLRSAIVRHVPREPAEAIPDGSSRRPAAATGGAAPALAEHRVYRPGGDDGFRVERTGPGAFRVVGGPVERLIARHDLDNQEALRHVEERLRALGVVRELEANGFEPGDDVEVGGVVFELEPGAPFR
;
A
#
# COMPACT_ATOMS: atom_id res chain seq x y z
N MET A 1 25.90 27.95 10.78
CA MET A 1 26.15 27.43 9.43
C MET A 1 27.23 26.37 9.56
N ILE A 2 27.00 25.14 9.11
CA ILE A 2 27.98 24.05 9.20
C ILE A 2 28.62 23.93 7.81
N ALA A 3 29.95 24.06 7.72
CA ALA A 3 30.66 23.87 6.47
C ALA A 3 30.90 22.37 6.24
N THR A 4 30.46 21.84 5.10
CA THR A 4 30.60 20.42 4.76
C THR A 4 31.28 20.22 3.42
N SER A 5 32.09 19.15 3.31
CA SER A 5 32.74 18.73 2.07
C SER A 5 32.52 17.24 1.86
N SER A 6 31.82 16.88 0.78
CA SER A 6 31.55 15.47 0.44
C SER A 6 32.80 14.73 -0.03
N ALA A 7 33.78 15.42 -0.62
CA ALA A 7 35.00 14.81 -1.15
C ALA A 7 35.98 14.38 -0.03
N THR A 8 35.95 15.05 1.11
CA THR A 8 36.90 14.81 2.22
C THR A 8 36.22 14.31 3.50
N GLY A 9 34.89 14.27 3.56
CA GLY A 9 34.12 13.89 4.75
C GLY A 9 34.13 14.94 5.87
N LEU A 10 34.75 16.10 5.65
CA LEU A 10 34.84 17.17 6.66
C LEU A 10 33.44 17.73 6.98
N GLY A 11 33.11 17.80 8.27
CA GLY A 11 31.89 18.43 8.79
C GLY A 11 30.63 17.54 8.74
N ILE A 12 30.75 16.28 8.30
CA ILE A 12 29.61 15.36 8.20
C ILE A 12 29.07 14.95 9.58
N ASP A 13 29.93 14.70 10.57
CA ASP A 13 29.49 14.33 11.93
C ASP A 13 28.80 15.49 12.67
N ASP A 14 29.26 16.72 12.45
CA ASP A 14 28.63 17.92 13.00
C ASP A 14 27.25 18.15 12.37
N LEU A 15 27.13 17.96 11.06
CA LEU A 15 25.86 18.03 10.35
C LEU A 15 24.90 16.94 10.84
N ARG A 16 25.37 15.71 10.99
CA ARG A 16 24.58 14.58 11.51
C ARG A 16 24.02 14.90 12.90
N SER A 17 24.86 15.43 13.78
CA SER A 17 24.46 15.80 15.13
C SER A 17 23.45 16.95 15.15
N ALA A 18 23.60 17.92 14.24
CA ALA A 18 22.66 19.03 14.11
C ALA A 18 21.28 18.58 13.60
N ILE A 19 21.24 17.66 12.62
CA ILE A 19 20.00 17.08 12.09
C ILE A 19 19.23 16.36 13.20
N VAL A 20 19.89 15.47 13.95
CA VAL A 20 19.25 14.71 15.04
C VAL A 20 18.58 15.63 16.08
N ARG A 21 19.17 16.80 16.34
CA ARG A 21 18.59 17.79 17.26
C ARG A 21 17.34 18.49 16.73
N HIS A 22 17.17 18.55 15.41
CA HIS A 22 16.05 19.22 14.75
C HIS A 22 14.94 18.26 14.32
N VAL A 23 15.12 16.94 14.51
CA VAL A 23 14.05 15.96 14.29
C VAL A 23 12.98 16.17 15.37
N PRO A 24 11.75 16.56 14.99
CA PRO A 24 10.64 16.63 15.93
C PRO A 24 10.45 15.26 16.58
N ARG A 25 10.49 15.22 17.90
CA ARG A 25 10.13 14.03 18.66
C ARG A 25 8.61 13.99 18.70
N GLU A 26 8.00 13.37 17.70
CA GLU A 26 6.60 12.94 17.83
C GLU A 26 6.50 12.11 19.12
N PRO A 27 5.49 12.34 19.97
CA PRO A 27 5.30 11.53 21.17
C PRO A 27 5.22 10.08 20.71
N ALA A 28 6.17 9.27 21.19
CA ALA A 28 6.17 7.84 20.95
C ALA A 28 4.84 7.30 21.48
N GLU A 29 3.89 7.09 20.58
CA GLU A 29 2.67 6.35 20.86
C GLU A 29 3.13 5.02 21.46
N ALA A 30 2.68 4.75 22.69
CA ALA A 30 3.28 3.77 23.56
C ALA A 30 3.45 2.43 22.85
N ILE A 31 4.70 2.03 22.64
CA ILE A 31 5.09 0.72 22.13
C ILE A 31 4.69 -0.29 23.21
N PRO A 32 3.72 -1.20 22.98
CA PRO A 32 3.46 -2.27 23.93
C PRO A 32 4.69 -3.20 23.94
N ASP A 33 5.30 -3.30 25.12
CA ASP A 33 6.52 -4.05 25.39
C ASP A 33 6.31 -5.54 25.03
N GLY A 34 6.88 -5.95 23.90
CA GLY A 34 6.75 -7.29 23.33
C GLY A 34 7.66 -8.32 23.99
N SER A 35 7.76 -8.33 25.32
CA SER A 35 8.52 -9.36 26.03
C SER A 35 7.64 -10.25 26.93
N SER A 36 7.60 -11.52 26.52
CA SER A 36 7.40 -12.70 27.38
C SER A 36 6.00 -12.99 27.93
N ARG A 37 5.22 -13.78 27.16
CA ARG A 37 4.43 -14.85 27.79
C ARG A 37 4.25 -16.06 26.87
N ARG A 38 4.98 -17.14 27.21
CA ARG A 38 4.60 -18.52 26.85
C ARG A 38 3.14 -18.74 27.25
N PRO A 39 2.28 -19.34 26.40
CA PRO A 39 1.11 -20.03 26.92
C PRO A 39 1.30 -21.55 26.79
N ALA A 40 1.16 -22.20 27.93
CA ALA A 40 0.73 -23.58 28.00
C ALA A 40 -0.73 -23.70 27.49
N ALA A 41 -1.09 -24.93 27.11
CA ALA A 41 -2.36 -25.35 26.53
C ALA A 41 -3.64 -24.81 27.20
N ALA A 42 -4.66 -24.47 26.40
CA ALA A 42 -6.08 -24.82 26.61
C ALA A 42 -7.00 -24.22 25.52
N THR A 43 -7.66 -25.12 24.78
CA THR A 43 -9.07 -25.16 24.33
C THR A 43 -9.88 -23.88 24.05
N GLY A 44 -10.48 -23.82 22.85
CA GLY A 44 -11.78 -23.18 22.63
C GLY A 44 -11.83 -22.27 21.40
N GLY A 45 -12.67 -22.61 20.42
CA GLY A 45 -12.70 -22.00 19.10
C GLY A 45 -13.39 -20.64 18.99
N ALA A 46 -12.91 -19.84 18.06
CA ALA A 46 -13.63 -18.83 17.28
C ALA A 46 -12.77 -18.55 16.03
N ALA A 47 -13.40 -18.49 14.85
CA ALA A 47 -12.75 -18.44 13.55
C ALA A 47 -11.68 -17.34 13.47
N PRO A 48 -10.52 -17.58 12.81
CA PRO A 48 -9.51 -16.54 12.67
C PRO A 48 -10.05 -15.49 11.72
N ALA A 49 -10.42 -14.32 12.25
CA ALA A 49 -10.36 -13.09 11.48
C ALA A 49 -8.93 -13.02 10.94
N LEU A 50 -8.80 -13.27 9.63
CA LEU A 50 -7.53 -13.28 8.93
C LEU A 50 -6.91 -11.89 9.08
N ALA A 51 -6.05 -11.75 10.09
CA ALA A 51 -5.23 -10.57 10.25
C ALA A 51 -4.31 -10.51 9.03
N GLU A 52 -4.71 -9.68 8.07
CA GLU A 52 -3.97 -9.41 6.85
C GLU A 52 -2.56 -8.97 7.21
N HIS A 53 -1.58 -9.73 6.73
CA HIS A 53 -0.17 -9.51 6.99
C HIS A 53 0.28 -8.15 6.42
N ARG A 54 0.31 -7.10 7.26
CA ARG A 54 0.86 -5.80 6.87
C ARG A 54 2.37 -5.81 6.96
N VAL A 55 3.04 -5.81 5.80
CA VAL A 55 4.48 -5.55 5.70
C VAL A 55 4.69 -4.04 5.74
N TYR A 56 5.25 -3.53 6.83
CA TYR A 56 5.58 -2.12 6.98
C TYR A 56 6.96 -1.84 6.36
N ARG A 57 7.03 -0.92 5.39
CA ARG A 57 8.29 -0.38 4.84
C ARG A 57 8.30 1.13 5.08
N PRO A 58 9.30 1.67 5.81
CA PRO A 58 9.32 3.09 6.15
C PRO A 58 9.70 3.92 4.91
N GLY A 59 8.83 4.83 4.47
CA GLY A 59 9.20 5.88 3.49
C GLY A 59 8.13 6.32 2.48
N GLY A 60 7.00 5.63 2.36
CA GLY A 60 5.90 6.07 1.49
C GLY A 60 4.61 5.36 1.87
N ASP A 61 3.47 6.02 1.68
CA ASP A 61 2.15 5.37 1.70
C ASP A 61 2.08 4.34 0.56
N ASP A 62 2.73 3.20 0.76
CA ASP A 62 2.80 2.08 -0.19
C ASP A 62 1.56 1.17 -0.11
N GLY A 63 0.60 1.53 0.75
CA GLY A 63 -0.66 0.82 0.92
C GLY A 63 -1.75 1.28 -0.04
N PHE A 64 -2.78 0.45 -0.16
CA PHE A 64 -4.05 0.79 -0.80
C PHE A 64 -5.20 0.29 0.08
N ARG A 65 -6.40 0.80 -0.18
CA ARG A 65 -7.67 0.35 0.42
C ARG A 65 -8.72 0.23 -0.67
N VAL A 66 -9.55 -0.80 -0.59
CA VAL A 66 -10.72 -1.00 -1.44
C VAL A 66 -11.98 -0.71 -0.62
N GLU A 67 -12.92 0.03 -1.22
CA GLU A 67 -14.22 0.36 -0.65
C GLU A 67 -15.30 0.03 -1.67
N ARG A 68 -16.37 -0.65 -1.26
CA ARG A 68 -17.50 -0.93 -2.16
C ARG A 68 -18.47 0.27 -2.16
N THR A 69 -18.67 0.89 -3.32
CA THR A 69 -19.51 2.08 -3.47
C THR A 69 -20.91 1.76 -3.97
N GLY A 70 -21.10 0.60 -4.61
CA GLY A 70 -22.40 0.15 -5.11
C GLY A 70 -22.41 -1.31 -5.57
N PRO A 71 -23.54 -1.78 -6.12
CA PRO A 71 -23.59 -3.07 -6.81
C PRO A 71 -22.71 -3.01 -8.07
N GLY A 72 -21.68 -3.86 -8.14
CA GLY A 72 -20.71 -3.87 -9.25
C GLY A 72 -19.82 -2.63 -9.35
N ALA A 73 -19.72 -1.84 -8.27
CA ALA A 73 -18.92 -0.62 -8.25
C ALA A 73 -18.00 -0.58 -7.02
N PHE A 74 -16.71 -0.41 -7.27
CA PHE A 74 -15.66 -0.40 -6.26
C PHE A 74 -14.82 0.86 -6.39
N ARG A 75 -14.31 1.36 -5.26
CA ARG A 75 -13.37 2.47 -5.20
C ARG A 75 -12.08 1.99 -4.57
N VAL A 76 -10.95 2.29 -5.20
CA VAL A 76 -9.62 2.00 -4.68
C VAL A 76 -8.89 3.31 -4.41
N VAL A 77 -8.38 3.44 -3.20
CA VAL A 77 -7.61 4.61 -2.75
C VAL A 77 -6.21 4.14 -2.38
N GLY A 78 -5.18 4.82 -2.86
CA GLY A 78 -3.81 4.46 -2.56
C GLY A 78 -2.81 5.09 -3.52
N GLY A 79 -1.77 5.73 -2.98
CA GLY A 79 -0.78 6.46 -3.77
C GLY A 79 -0.15 5.67 -4.92
N PRO A 80 0.27 4.39 -4.74
CA PRO A 80 0.85 3.59 -5.81
C PRO A 80 -0.14 3.28 -6.95
N VAL A 81 -1.40 2.98 -6.59
CA VAL A 81 -2.46 2.62 -7.53
C VAL A 81 -2.92 3.86 -8.30
N GLU A 82 -3.16 4.96 -7.61
CA GLU A 82 -3.53 6.24 -8.23
C GLU A 82 -2.44 6.74 -9.20
N ARG A 83 -1.16 6.63 -8.82
CA ARG A 83 -0.04 6.96 -9.72
C ARG A 83 0.04 6.02 -10.93
N LEU A 84 -0.32 4.75 -10.77
CA LEU A 84 -0.34 3.81 -11.87
C LEU A 84 -1.38 4.24 -12.90
N ILE A 85 -2.61 4.51 -12.45
CA ILE A 85 -3.72 4.95 -13.30
C ILE A 85 -3.41 6.29 -13.96
N ALA A 86 -2.94 7.29 -13.21
CA ALA A 86 -2.63 8.62 -13.76
C ALA A 86 -1.52 8.63 -14.84
N ARG A 87 -0.71 7.57 -14.94
CA ARG A 87 0.37 7.45 -15.94
C ARG A 87 -0.05 6.72 -17.20
N HIS A 88 -1.18 6.03 -17.20
CA HIS A 88 -1.59 5.17 -18.30
C HIS A 88 -2.91 5.65 -18.89
N ASP A 89 -3.00 5.60 -20.20
CA ASP A 89 -4.22 5.88 -20.94
C ASP A 89 -5.09 4.62 -20.96
N LEU A 90 -6.21 4.62 -20.24
CA LEU A 90 -7.07 3.45 -20.10
C LEU A 90 -7.93 3.16 -21.35
N ASP A 91 -8.07 4.14 -22.27
CA ASP A 91 -8.73 3.90 -23.56
C ASP A 91 -7.86 3.06 -24.50
N ASN A 92 -6.55 2.99 -24.24
CA ASN A 92 -5.64 2.11 -24.96
C ASN A 92 -5.64 0.71 -24.31
N GLN A 93 -6.16 -0.26 -25.05
CA GLN A 93 -6.21 -1.68 -24.68
C GLN A 93 -4.88 -2.25 -24.18
N GLU A 94 -3.74 -1.87 -24.77
CA GLU A 94 -2.43 -2.37 -24.31
C GLU A 94 -2.05 -1.79 -22.94
N ALA A 95 -2.37 -0.52 -22.70
CA ALA A 95 -2.08 0.16 -21.45
C ALA A 95 -3.05 -0.29 -20.33
N LEU A 96 -4.33 -0.49 -20.66
CA LEU A 96 -5.31 -1.10 -19.76
C LEU A 96 -4.81 -2.47 -19.29
N ARG A 97 -4.43 -3.36 -20.21
CA ARG A 97 -3.87 -4.67 -19.87
C ARG A 97 -2.63 -4.55 -18.95
N HIS A 98 -1.73 -3.61 -19.23
CA HIS A 98 -0.58 -3.38 -18.35
C HIS A 98 -1.01 -2.98 -16.94
N VAL A 99 -2.00 -2.10 -16.84
CA VAL A 99 -2.58 -1.69 -15.56
C VAL A 99 -3.17 -2.89 -14.83
N GLU A 100 -3.97 -3.74 -15.48
CA GLU A 100 -4.57 -4.93 -14.87
C GLU A 100 -3.52 -5.89 -14.30
N GLU A 101 -2.47 -6.18 -15.07
CA GLU A 101 -1.34 -7.01 -14.64
C GLU A 101 -0.64 -6.41 -13.42
N ARG A 102 -0.44 -5.10 -13.42
CA ARG A 102 0.17 -4.36 -12.31
C ARG A 102 -0.71 -4.34 -11.07
N LEU A 103 -2.02 -4.16 -11.22
CA LEU A 103 -2.99 -4.23 -10.12
C LEU A 103 -3.01 -5.62 -9.48
N ARG A 104 -2.92 -6.68 -10.29
CA ARG A 104 -2.77 -8.05 -9.81
C ARG A 104 -1.46 -8.24 -9.05
N ALA A 105 -0.35 -7.72 -9.57
CA ALA A 105 0.97 -7.81 -8.92
C ALA A 105 1.02 -7.03 -7.58
N LEU A 106 0.28 -5.92 -7.49
CA LEU A 106 0.13 -5.14 -6.25
C LEU A 106 -0.82 -5.80 -5.24
N GLY A 107 -1.60 -6.80 -5.65
CA GLY A 107 -2.57 -7.49 -4.80
C GLY A 107 -3.95 -6.82 -4.74
N VAL A 108 -4.17 -5.75 -5.51
CA VAL A 108 -5.44 -5.02 -5.54
C VAL A 108 -6.59 -5.90 -6.00
N VAL A 109 -6.36 -6.72 -7.03
CA VAL A 109 -7.37 -7.67 -7.55
C VAL A 109 -7.83 -8.64 -6.47
N ARG A 110 -6.91 -9.14 -5.63
CA ARG A 110 -7.25 -10.07 -4.55
C ARG A 110 -8.11 -9.41 -3.47
N GLU A 111 -7.84 -8.15 -3.18
CA GLU A 111 -8.61 -7.36 -2.23
C GLU A 111 -10.00 -7.04 -2.77
N LEU A 112 -10.11 -6.73 -4.07
CA LEU A 112 -11.39 -6.54 -4.77
C LEU A 112 -12.22 -7.83 -4.71
N GLU A 113 -11.65 -8.98 -5.07
CA GLU A 113 -12.32 -10.29 -5.00
C GLU A 113 -12.81 -10.60 -3.56
N ALA A 114 -12.02 -10.26 -2.54
CA ALA A 114 -12.41 -10.42 -1.14
C ALA A 114 -13.62 -9.54 -0.75
N ASN A 115 -13.82 -8.42 -1.45
CA ASN A 115 -14.97 -7.51 -1.29
C ASN A 115 -16.15 -7.87 -2.21
N GLY A 116 -16.08 -8.97 -2.96
CA GLY A 116 -17.15 -9.47 -3.82
C GLY A 116 -17.16 -8.86 -5.21
N PHE A 117 -15.99 -8.47 -5.73
CA PHE A 117 -15.80 -8.05 -7.12
C PHE A 117 -15.95 -9.23 -8.08
N GLU A 118 -16.66 -9.00 -9.18
CA GLU A 118 -16.77 -9.90 -10.33
C GLU A 118 -16.03 -9.31 -11.54
N PRO A 119 -15.40 -10.13 -12.41
CA PRO A 119 -14.82 -9.63 -13.65
C PRO A 119 -15.85 -8.89 -14.50
N GLY A 120 -15.52 -7.67 -14.93
CA GLY A 120 -16.43 -6.78 -15.64
C GLY A 120 -17.11 -5.74 -14.73
N ASP A 121 -16.79 -5.70 -13.44
CA ASP A 121 -17.26 -4.64 -12.54
C ASP A 121 -16.47 -3.33 -12.72
N ASP A 122 -17.13 -2.21 -12.40
CA ASP A 122 -16.57 -0.87 -12.45
C ASP A 122 -15.66 -0.60 -11.25
N VAL A 123 -14.45 -0.10 -11.53
CA VAL A 123 -13.47 0.29 -10.53
C VAL A 123 -13.10 1.77 -10.69
N GLU A 124 -13.31 2.53 -9.63
CA GLU A 124 -12.92 3.93 -9.50
C GLU A 124 -11.57 4.04 -8.79
N VAL A 125 -10.60 4.70 -9.41
CA VAL A 125 -9.29 5.00 -8.80
C VAL A 125 -8.93 6.45 -9.07
N GLY A 126 -8.71 7.26 -8.02
CA GLY A 126 -8.32 8.66 -8.17
C GLY A 126 -9.29 9.51 -9.01
N GLY A 127 -10.57 9.13 -9.06
CA GLY A 127 -11.60 9.80 -9.87
C GLY A 127 -11.72 9.29 -11.31
N VAL A 128 -10.95 8.28 -11.70
CA VAL A 128 -11.06 7.61 -13.00
C VAL A 128 -11.81 6.29 -12.81
N VAL A 129 -12.90 6.10 -13.55
CA VAL A 129 -13.70 4.86 -13.53
C VAL A 129 -13.39 4.05 -14.78
N PHE A 130 -13.14 2.76 -14.61
CA PHE A 130 -12.92 1.82 -15.71
C PHE A 130 -13.43 0.43 -15.34
N GLU A 131 -13.80 -0.35 -16.35
CA GLU A 131 -14.17 -1.74 -16.20
C GLU A 131 -12.90 -2.61 -16.03
N LEU A 132 -12.89 -3.50 -15.04
CA LEU A 132 -11.73 -4.35 -14.77
C LEU A 132 -12.08 -5.82 -15.08
N GLU A 133 -11.30 -6.48 -15.96
CA GLU A 133 -11.52 -7.88 -16.34
C GLU A 133 -10.28 -8.73 -16.07
N PRO A 134 -10.00 -9.10 -14.79
CA PRO A 134 -8.76 -9.74 -14.44
C PRO A 134 -8.77 -11.23 -14.84
N GLY A 135 -8.52 -11.53 -16.10
CA GLY A 135 -8.38 -12.91 -16.60
C GLY A 135 -9.15 -13.26 -17.86
N ALA A 136 -9.70 -12.29 -18.61
CA ALA A 136 -10.22 -12.58 -19.93
C ALA A 136 -9.12 -13.24 -20.79
N PRO A 137 -9.30 -14.49 -21.26
CA PRO A 137 -8.33 -15.14 -22.11
C PRO A 137 -8.27 -14.41 -23.45
N PHE A 138 -7.05 -14.23 -23.97
CA PHE A 138 -6.77 -13.67 -25.29
C PHE A 138 -7.71 -14.28 -26.34
N ARG A 139 -8.39 -13.44 -27.12
CA ARG A 139 -9.18 -13.88 -28.28
C ARG A 139 -8.53 -13.44 -29.58
#